data_AF-A0A946H8H1-F1
#
_entry.id   AF-A0A946H8H1-F1
#
_cell.length_a   1.000
_cell.length_b   1.000
_cell.length_c   1.000
_cell.angle_alpha   90.00
_cell.angle_beta   90.00
_cell.angle_gamma   90.00
#
_symmetry.space_group_name_H-M   'P 1'
#
loop_
_entity.id
_entity.type
_entity.pdbx_description
1 polymer ?
#
loop_
_entity_poly.entity_id
_entity_poly.type
_entity_poly.pdbx_seq_one_letter_code
_entity_poly.pdbx_strand_id
1 'polypeptide(L)'
;MIHKNFVWIVAIMMAVFLFDACRKNQEPLKVGGCGDANSPEGQVGLIDYDDGSCLYGFITEYQITYHPQFDNAAGTGVDWDFATNTDADLILRIKQDTASDWFFNSESGFGTPEIQHNDTARFSALTEYQLVNTSYRWDLYDHDPLPLDDNDLISSGTFNAIANASDGYVTAKGFNSAGDSTELRIKYDLRKVY
;
A
#
# COMPACT_ATOMS: atom_id res chain seq x y z
N MET A 1 66.42 46.21 -38.86
CA MET A 1 65.36 45.19 -38.96
C MET A 1 65.15 44.62 -37.56
N ILE A 2 63.94 44.18 -37.19
CA ILE A 2 63.47 43.87 -35.83
C ILE A 2 62.94 45.13 -35.14
N HIS A 3 61.64 45.44 -35.25
CA HIS A 3 60.87 46.30 -34.31
C HIS A 3 59.34 46.28 -34.54
N LYS A 4 58.79 45.33 -35.33
CA LYS A 4 57.35 45.33 -35.67
C LYS A 4 56.53 44.10 -35.25
N ASN A 5 57.15 43.07 -34.66
CA ASN A 5 56.46 41.80 -34.39
C ASN A 5 56.12 41.56 -32.90
N PHE A 6 56.52 42.45 -31.99
CA PHE A 6 56.39 42.18 -30.54
C PHE A 6 55.06 42.70 -29.94
N VAL A 7 54.39 43.64 -30.59
CA VAL A 7 53.20 44.32 -30.03
C VAL A 7 51.92 43.48 -30.18
N TRP A 8 51.86 42.57 -31.15
CA TRP A 8 50.66 41.76 -31.41
C TRP A 8 50.51 40.54 -30.48
N ILE A 9 51.60 40.06 -29.87
CA ILE A 9 51.57 38.85 -29.05
C ILE A 9 51.00 39.12 -27.64
N VAL A 10 51.20 40.33 -27.10
CA VAL A 10 50.71 40.70 -25.76
C VAL A 10 49.19 40.95 -25.75
N ALA A 11 48.63 41.45 -26.85
CA ALA A 11 47.19 41.73 -26.94
C ALA A 11 46.32 40.46 -27.02
N ILE A 12 46.84 39.37 -27.60
CA ILE A 12 46.10 38.11 -27.76
C ILE A 12 46.11 37.30 -26.45
N MET A 13 47.19 37.37 -25.66
CA MET A 13 47.26 36.68 -24.36
C MET A 13 46.32 37.27 -23.29
N MET A 14 45.97 38.56 -23.39
CA MET A 14 45.07 39.22 -22.43
C MET A 14 43.59 38.97 -22.71
N ALA A 15 43.24 38.55 -23.93
CA ALA A 15 41.86 38.24 -24.32
C ALA A 15 41.42 36.82 -23.93
N VAL A 16 42.35 35.91 -23.62
CA VAL A 16 42.04 34.52 -23.26
C VAL A 16 41.71 34.36 -21.77
N PHE A 17 42.12 35.29 -20.90
CA PHE A 17 41.84 35.23 -19.46
C PHE A 17 40.47 35.80 -19.03
N LEU A 18 39.70 36.41 -19.94
CA LEU A 18 38.41 37.04 -19.58
C LEU A 18 37.19 36.14 -19.77
N PHE A 19 37.36 34.91 -20.26
CA PHE A 19 36.25 33.96 -20.41
C PHE A 19 36.07 32.98 -19.26
N ASP A 20 36.94 33.01 -18.23
CA ASP A 20 36.87 32.07 -17.10
C ASP A 20 36.19 32.66 -15.84
N ALA A 21 35.70 33.91 -15.91
CA ALA A 21 35.15 34.63 -14.75
C ALA A 21 33.61 34.75 -14.78
N CYS A 22 32.89 33.69 -15.15
CA CYS A 22 31.49 33.50 -14.74
C CYS A 22 30.98 32.11 -15.11
N ARG A 23 31.64 31.05 -14.64
CA ARG A 23 30.89 29.80 -14.42
C ARG A 23 29.95 30.08 -13.25
N LYS A 24 28.71 30.49 -13.57
CA LYS A 24 27.59 30.41 -12.63
C LYS A 24 27.64 28.98 -12.10
N ASN A 25 28.00 28.81 -10.83
CA ASN A 25 27.83 27.53 -10.14
C ASN A 25 26.37 27.17 -10.41
N GLN A 26 26.14 26.17 -11.27
CA GLN A 26 24.82 25.64 -11.47
C GLN A 26 24.43 25.09 -10.10
N GLU A 27 23.52 25.79 -9.42
CA GLU A 27 22.87 25.18 -8.27
C GLU A 27 22.35 23.82 -8.73
N PRO A 28 22.52 22.76 -7.91
CA PRO A 28 21.98 21.47 -8.24
C PRO A 28 20.50 21.64 -8.60
N LEU A 29 20.07 20.98 -9.69
CA LEU A 29 18.68 21.02 -10.11
C LEU A 29 17.83 20.54 -8.94
N LYS A 30 16.98 21.43 -8.40
CA LYS A 30 16.06 21.07 -7.34
C LYS A 30 15.04 20.08 -7.88
N VAL A 31 14.89 18.95 -7.22
CA VAL A 31 13.93 17.90 -7.54
C VAL A 31 12.64 18.18 -6.78
N GLY A 32 11.55 18.42 -7.52
CA GLY A 32 10.20 18.51 -6.96
C GLY A 32 9.54 17.13 -6.92
N GLY A 33 8.61 16.93 -5.99
CA GLY A 33 7.77 15.74 -5.94
C GLY A 33 6.81 15.77 -4.76
N CYS A 34 6.25 14.61 -4.42
CA CYS A 34 5.33 14.49 -3.28
C CYS A 34 6.07 14.21 -1.97
N GLY A 35 5.97 15.14 -1.01
CA GLY A 35 6.59 15.02 0.32
C GLY A 35 5.70 14.39 1.39
N ASP A 36 4.44 14.06 1.07
CA ASP A 36 3.47 13.56 2.02
C ASP A 36 3.67 12.06 2.30
N ALA A 37 3.83 11.70 3.57
CA ALA A 37 4.01 10.33 4.03
C ALA A 37 2.77 9.45 3.85
N ASN A 38 1.59 10.03 3.61
CA ASN A 38 0.34 9.31 3.32
C ASN A 38 0.12 9.06 1.82
N SER A 39 1.00 9.57 0.95
CA SER A 39 0.96 9.26 -0.47
C SER A 39 1.62 7.89 -0.71
N PRO A 40 0.95 6.93 -1.38
CA PRO A 40 1.60 5.72 -1.86
C PRO A 40 2.79 6.00 -2.78
N GLU A 41 2.80 7.14 -3.45
CA GLU A 41 3.88 7.61 -4.33
C GLU A 41 4.79 8.65 -3.63
N GLY A 42 4.75 8.71 -2.29
CA GLY A 42 5.49 9.67 -1.49
C GLY A 42 7.00 9.44 -1.57
N GLN A 43 7.76 10.52 -1.78
CA GLN A 43 9.22 10.52 -1.89
C GLN A 43 9.86 11.21 -0.67
N VAL A 44 9.36 10.87 0.52
CA VAL A 44 9.74 11.52 1.80
C VAL A 44 11.26 11.48 1.98
N GLY A 45 11.86 12.66 2.10
CA GLY A 45 13.31 12.81 2.28
C GLY A 45 14.16 12.66 1.01
N LEU A 46 13.54 12.51 -0.16
CA LEU A 46 14.22 12.36 -1.47
C LEU A 46 14.02 13.57 -2.40
N ILE A 47 13.19 14.54 -2.00
CA ILE A 47 12.85 15.73 -2.78
C ILE A 47 13.33 17.01 -2.10
N ASP A 48 13.59 18.05 -2.88
CA ASP A 48 13.99 19.37 -2.38
C ASP A 48 12.80 20.26 -2.02
N TYR A 49 11.64 20.05 -2.66
CA TYR A 49 10.40 20.78 -2.41
C TYR A 49 9.17 19.97 -2.81
N ASP A 50 8.06 20.22 -2.12
CA ASP A 50 6.75 19.71 -2.50
C ASP A 50 6.21 20.50 -3.70
N ASP A 51 5.84 19.80 -4.76
CA ASP A 51 5.30 20.40 -6.00
C ASP A 51 3.78 20.22 -6.16
N GLY A 52 3.08 19.67 -5.16
CA GLY A 52 1.64 19.40 -5.21
C GLY A 52 1.25 18.24 -6.11
N SER A 53 2.20 17.34 -6.43
CA SER A 53 1.98 16.11 -7.20
C SER A 53 1.39 14.96 -6.37
N CYS A 54 1.21 15.12 -5.06
CA CYS A 54 0.73 14.06 -4.18
C CYS A 54 -0.59 13.44 -4.67
N LEU A 55 -0.61 12.10 -4.64
CA LEU A 55 -1.77 11.27 -4.91
C LEU A 55 -2.03 10.40 -3.69
N TYR A 56 -3.29 10.21 -3.35
CA TYR A 56 -3.69 9.42 -2.19
C TYR A 56 -4.46 8.19 -2.66
N GLY A 57 -4.22 7.06 -1.99
CA GLY A 57 -4.88 5.80 -2.28
C GLY A 57 -6.27 5.74 -1.65
N PHE A 58 -7.30 5.57 -2.46
CA PHE A 58 -8.68 5.38 -2.02
C PHE A 58 -9.12 3.95 -2.30
N ILE A 59 -9.58 3.24 -1.27
CA ILE A 59 -9.93 1.83 -1.38
C ILE A 59 -11.15 1.66 -2.30
N THR A 60 -11.07 0.67 -3.19
CA THR A 60 -12.16 0.29 -4.11
C THR A 60 -12.68 -1.13 -3.87
N GLU A 61 -11.83 -2.05 -3.44
CA GLU A 61 -12.15 -3.47 -3.29
C GLU A 61 -11.21 -4.11 -2.27
N TYR A 62 -11.73 -5.05 -1.49
CA TYR A 62 -10.97 -5.94 -0.60
C TYR A 62 -11.03 -7.36 -1.14
N GLN A 63 -9.93 -8.10 -1.01
CA GLN A 63 -9.82 -9.47 -1.48
C GLN A 63 -9.16 -10.34 -0.42
N ILE A 64 -9.71 -11.53 -0.21
CA ILE A 64 -8.99 -12.64 0.40
C ILE A 64 -8.59 -13.55 -0.75
N THR A 65 -7.29 -13.61 -1.07
CA THR A 65 -6.82 -14.37 -2.25
C THR A 65 -6.69 -15.86 -1.97
N TYR A 66 -6.50 -16.22 -0.71
CA TYR A 66 -6.57 -17.58 -0.18
C TYR A 66 -6.71 -17.54 1.35
N HIS A 67 -7.25 -18.61 1.92
CA HIS A 67 -7.30 -18.85 3.37
C HIS A 67 -7.02 -20.33 3.70
N PRO A 68 -6.74 -20.68 4.97
CA PRO A 68 -6.60 -22.07 5.40
C PRO A 68 -7.90 -22.83 5.15
N GLN A 69 -7.79 -24.08 4.73
CA GLN A 69 -8.95 -24.98 4.59
C GLN A 69 -9.47 -25.46 5.95
N PHE A 70 -8.62 -25.53 6.97
CA PHE A 70 -8.95 -26.19 8.23
C PHE A 70 -8.82 -25.25 9.43
N ASP A 71 -9.67 -25.47 10.43
CA ASP A 71 -9.87 -24.65 11.63
C ASP A 71 -8.65 -24.55 12.57
N ASN A 72 -8.00 -25.68 12.85
CA ASN A 72 -7.14 -25.81 14.03
C ASN A 72 -5.84 -26.60 13.77
N ALA A 73 -5.63 -27.11 12.57
CA ALA A 73 -4.39 -27.78 12.20
C ALA A 73 -4.18 -27.89 10.68
N ALA A 74 -3.01 -27.47 10.21
CA ALA A 74 -2.57 -27.60 8.82
C ALA A 74 -2.76 -29.03 8.29
N GLY A 75 -3.76 -29.21 7.42
CA GLY A 75 -4.05 -30.48 6.76
C GLY A 75 -4.68 -31.57 7.64
N THR A 76 -5.06 -31.28 8.89
CA THR A 76 -5.65 -32.26 9.81
C THR A 76 -6.78 -31.72 10.71
N GLY A 77 -7.20 -30.46 10.54
CA GLY A 77 -8.33 -29.88 11.26
C GLY A 77 -9.68 -30.26 10.65
N VAL A 78 -10.75 -29.67 11.18
CA VAL A 78 -12.08 -29.71 10.59
C VAL A 78 -12.13 -28.68 9.47
N ASP A 79 -12.71 -29.05 8.33
CA ASP A 79 -12.96 -28.06 7.26
C ASP A 79 -13.87 -26.98 7.83
N TRP A 80 -13.65 -25.73 7.44
CA TRP A 80 -14.39 -24.57 7.99
C TRP A 80 -15.91 -24.80 7.94
N ASP A 81 -16.43 -25.55 6.96
CA ASP A 81 -17.79 -26.10 7.05
C ASP A 81 -17.89 -27.64 7.16
N PHE A 82 -18.31 -28.11 8.33
CA PHE A 82 -18.55 -29.53 8.58
C PHE A 82 -20.02 -29.93 8.41
N ALA A 83 -20.51 -29.96 7.17
CA ALA A 83 -21.56 -30.89 6.71
C ALA A 83 -21.86 -30.61 5.23
N THR A 84 -21.29 -31.43 4.33
CA THR A 84 -21.55 -31.48 2.87
C THR A 84 -20.84 -30.46 1.97
N ASN A 85 -19.50 -30.50 1.86
CA ASN A 85 -18.75 -29.75 0.82
C ASN A 85 -19.21 -28.29 0.69
N THR A 86 -19.43 -27.63 1.82
CA THR A 86 -19.75 -26.21 1.87
C THR A 86 -18.44 -25.46 2.06
N ASP A 87 -18.34 -24.28 1.46
CA ASP A 87 -17.14 -23.46 1.51
C ASP A 87 -17.28 -22.33 2.55
N ALA A 88 -16.20 -21.92 3.23
CA ALA A 88 -16.31 -20.99 4.36
C ALA A 88 -17.15 -19.72 4.05
N ASP A 89 -18.00 -19.32 4.99
CA ASP A 89 -18.89 -18.16 4.89
C ASP A 89 -18.17 -16.89 5.41
N LEU A 90 -17.37 -16.27 4.54
CA LEU A 90 -16.35 -15.32 5.00
C LEU A 90 -16.87 -13.95 5.50
N ILE A 91 -16.44 -13.55 6.69
CA ILE A 91 -16.57 -12.19 7.22
C ILE A 91 -15.19 -11.53 7.36
N LEU A 92 -14.94 -10.46 6.60
CA LEU A 92 -13.74 -9.64 6.69
C LEU A 92 -14.02 -8.35 7.46
N ARG A 93 -13.21 -8.07 8.48
CA ARG A 93 -13.25 -6.83 9.27
C ARG A 93 -11.89 -6.15 9.25
N ILE A 94 -11.86 -4.82 9.03
CA ILE A 94 -10.63 -4.01 9.01
C ILE A 94 -10.79 -2.72 9.80
N LYS A 95 -9.76 -2.40 10.60
CA LYS A 95 -9.68 -1.17 11.39
C LYS A 95 -8.26 -0.62 11.43
N GLN A 96 -8.12 0.65 11.80
CA GLN A 96 -6.83 1.12 12.29
C GLN A 96 -6.52 0.39 13.61
N ASP A 97 -5.28 -0.03 13.81
CA ASP A 97 -4.92 -0.93 14.91
C ASP A 97 -5.27 -0.33 16.30
N THR A 98 -5.17 1.00 16.42
CA THR A 98 -5.52 1.75 17.63
C THR A 98 -6.99 2.14 17.75
N ALA A 99 -7.82 1.88 16.73
CA ALA A 99 -9.23 2.22 16.74
C ALA A 99 -10.08 1.17 17.48
N SER A 100 -11.15 1.64 18.13
CA SER A 100 -12.19 0.76 18.65
C SER A 100 -13.06 0.18 17.52
N ASP A 101 -13.32 1.00 16.50
CA ASP A 101 -14.35 0.74 15.51
C ASP A 101 -13.76 0.17 14.21
N TRP A 102 -14.51 -0.77 13.62
CA TRP A 102 -14.21 -1.33 12.31
C TRP A 102 -14.73 -0.40 11.22
N PHE A 103 -13.84 0.22 10.43
CA PHE A 103 -14.27 1.05 9.30
C PHE A 103 -14.77 0.20 8.12
N PHE A 104 -14.38 -1.07 8.09
CA PHE A 104 -14.88 -2.06 7.15
C PHE A 104 -15.33 -3.32 7.89
N ASN A 105 -16.53 -3.80 7.57
CA ASN A 105 -17.08 -5.08 7.97
C ASN A 105 -17.92 -5.60 6.80
N SER A 106 -17.57 -6.75 6.20
CA SER A 106 -18.28 -7.26 5.03
C SER A 106 -19.73 -7.69 5.34
N GLU A 107 -19.97 -8.15 6.57
CA GLU A 107 -21.26 -8.63 7.06
C GLU A 107 -22.37 -7.57 6.94
N SER A 108 -22.03 -6.28 7.15
CA SER A 108 -23.00 -5.19 7.12
C SER A 108 -23.39 -4.72 5.71
N GLY A 109 -22.73 -5.23 4.66
CA GLY A 109 -22.87 -4.72 3.30
C GLY A 109 -23.06 -5.77 2.20
N PHE A 110 -22.53 -6.99 2.37
CA PHE A 110 -22.44 -7.98 1.29
C PHE A 110 -22.92 -9.38 1.69
N GLY A 111 -23.22 -9.60 2.97
CA GLY A 111 -23.46 -10.93 3.51
C GLY A 111 -22.16 -11.71 3.68
N THR A 112 -22.29 -13.03 3.72
CA THR A 112 -21.22 -14.00 3.99
C THR A 112 -21.12 -14.91 2.77
N PRO A 113 -20.21 -14.62 1.82
CA PRO A 113 -20.07 -15.45 0.65
C PRO A 113 -19.36 -16.76 0.99
N GLU A 114 -19.97 -17.86 0.56
CA GLU A 114 -19.41 -19.21 0.52
C GLU A 114 -18.26 -19.23 -0.52
N ILE A 115 -17.01 -19.32 -0.07
CA ILE A 115 -15.82 -19.27 -0.96
C ILE A 115 -14.81 -20.36 -0.63
N GLN A 116 -14.35 -21.10 -1.65
CA GLN A 116 -13.28 -22.09 -1.48
C GLN A 116 -11.99 -21.48 -0.97
N HIS A 117 -11.25 -22.25 -0.16
CA HIS A 117 -9.98 -21.84 0.46
C HIS A 117 -8.91 -21.33 -0.52
N ASN A 118 -8.97 -21.73 -1.78
CA ASN A 118 -8.06 -21.35 -2.86
C ASN A 118 -8.69 -20.41 -3.90
N ASP A 119 -9.94 -20.01 -3.72
CA ASP A 119 -10.62 -19.02 -4.54
C ASP A 119 -10.47 -17.62 -3.93
N THR A 120 -10.60 -16.60 -4.80
CA THR A 120 -10.50 -15.21 -4.35
C THR A 120 -11.87 -14.68 -3.94
N ALA A 121 -12.08 -14.50 -2.64
CA ALA A 121 -13.22 -13.75 -2.13
C ALA A 121 -13.04 -12.25 -2.43
N ARG A 122 -14.12 -11.57 -2.83
CA ARG A 122 -14.10 -10.14 -3.19
C ARG A 122 -15.20 -9.39 -2.46
N PHE A 123 -14.84 -8.26 -1.85
CA PHE A 123 -15.77 -7.39 -1.15
C PHE A 123 -15.61 -5.97 -1.68
N SER A 124 -16.69 -5.33 -2.10
CA SER A 124 -16.61 -3.96 -2.61
C SER A 124 -16.46 -2.95 -1.47
N ALA A 125 -15.77 -1.83 -1.69
CA ALA A 125 -15.74 -0.75 -0.71
C ALA A 125 -16.99 0.14 -0.86
N LEU A 126 -17.97 -0.02 0.02
CA LEU A 126 -19.22 0.78 -0.01
C LEU A 126 -19.01 2.24 0.39
N THR A 127 -18.02 2.47 1.25
CA THR A 127 -17.64 3.79 1.72
C THR A 127 -16.24 4.08 1.22
N GLU A 128 -16.06 5.28 0.68
CA GLU A 128 -14.73 5.75 0.31
C GLU A 128 -13.87 5.88 1.57
N TYR A 129 -12.71 5.23 1.56
CA TYR A 129 -11.76 5.28 2.65
C TYR A 129 -10.36 5.55 2.10
N GLN A 130 -9.74 6.61 2.60
CA GLN A 130 -8.37 6.96 2.25
C GLN A 130 -7.37 6.12 3.06
N LEU A 131 -6.41 5.50 2.37
CA LEU A 131 -5.25 4.87 2.98
C LEU A 131 -4.32 5.94 3.55
N VAL A 132 -3.88 5.73 4.79
CA VAL A 132 -2.92 6.60 5.47
C VAL A 132 -1.76 5.77 6.03
N ASN A 133 -0.65 6.43 6.32
CA ASN A 133 0.56 5.78 6.82
C ASN A 133 0.43 5.47 8.31
N THR A 134 -0.30 4.40 8.61
CA THR A 134 -0.53 3.91 9.97
C THR A 134 -0.59 2.38 9.98
N SER A 135 -0.60 1.81 11.19
CA SER A 135 -0.86 0.38 11.38
C SER A 135 -2.35 0.10 11.32
N TYR A 136 -2.71 -0.92 10.56
CA TYR A 136 -4.05 -1.46 10.45
C TYR A 136 -4.06 -2.88 10.99
N ARG A 137 -5.23 -3.31 11.45
CA ARG A 137 -5.52 -4.69 11.80
C ARG A 137 -6.69 -5.18 10.98
N TRP A 138 -6.63 -6.44 10.59
CA TRP A 138 -7.74 -7.14 9.98
C TRP A 138 -7.93 -8.50 10.60
N ASP A 139 -9.20 -8.92 10.67
CA ASP A 139 -9.62 -10.22 11.14
C ASP A 139 -10.53 -10.83 10.05
N LEU A 140 -10.32 -12.11 9.74
CA LEU A 140 -11.14 -12.92 8.86
C LEU A 140 -11.82 -13.98 9.71
N TYR A 141 -13.14 -14.07 9.61
CA TYR A 141 -13.95 -15.03 10.33
C TYR A 141 -14.70 -15.92 9.36
N ASP A 142 -15.00 -17.12 9.85
CA ASP A 142 -16.05 -17.96 9.31
C ASP A 142 -17.37 -17.57 9.98
N HIS A 143 -18.46 -17.63 9.23
CA HIS A 143 -19.77 -17.24 9.74
C HIS A 143 -20.62 -18.47 10.03
N ASP A 144 -20.73 -18.79 11.30
CA ASP A 144 -21.67 -19.78 11.79
C ASP A 144 -22.97 -19.09 12.24
N PRO A 145 -24.09 -19.23 11.49
CA PRO A 145 -25.35 -18.67 11.93
C PRO A 145 -25.83 -19.37 13.21
N LEU A 146 -25.99 -18.59 14.28
CA LEU A 146 -26.65 -19.01 15.51
C LEU A 146 -28.00 -19.70 15.21
N PRO A 147 -28.36 -20.77 15.94
CA PRO A 147 -27.83 -21.16 17.25
C PRO A 147 -26.73 -22.25 17.22
N LEU A 148 -26.13 -22.51 16.05
CA LEU A 148 -25.23 -23.66 15.88
C LEU A 148 -23.85 -23.42 16.49
N ASP A 149 -23.24 -22.26 16.24
CA ASP A 149 -22.00 -21.79 16.90
C ASP A 149 -21.86 -20.27 16.80
N ASP A 150 -20.85 -19.70 17.47
CA ASP A 150 -20.38 -18.32 17.26
C ASP A 150 -19.41 -18.27 16.05
N ASN A 151 -19.29 -17.11 15.38
CA ASN A 151 -18.33 -16.94 14.29
C ASN A 151 -16.89 -17.25 14.73
N ASP A 152 -16.23 -18.19 14.05
CA ASP A 152 -14.87 -18.58 14.35
C ASP A 152 -13.80 -17.76 13.61
N LEU A 153 -12.70 -17.45 14.30
CA LEU A 153 -11.61 -16.67 13.71
C LEU A 153 -10.74 -17.56 12.81
N ILE A 154 -10.81 -17.34 11.50
CA ILE A 154 -9.96 -18.00 10.51
C ILE A 154 -8.53 -17.50 10.59
N SER A 155 -8.34 -16.17 10.51
CA SER A 155 -7.00 -15.57 10.50
C SER A 155 -7.04 -14.11 10.88
N SER A 156 -5.89 -13.57 11.27
CA SER A 156 -5.74 -12.15 11.54
C SER A 156 -4.35 -11.67 11.17
N GLY A 157 -4.23 -10.37 10.92
CA GLY A 157 -2.95 -9.77 10.62
C GLY A 157 -2.93 -8.27 10.83
N THR A 158 -1.73 -7.70 10.73
CA THR A 158 -1.51 -6.26 10.72
C THR A 158 -0.75 -5.86 9.48
N PHE A 159 -0.94 -4.61 9.06
CA PHE A 159 -0.23 -4.05 7.90
C PHE A 159 -0.12 -2.53 8.01
N ASN A 160 0.87 -1.97 7.34
CA ASN A 160 0.89 -0.54 7.05
C ASN A 160 0.50 -0.35 5.59
N ALA A 161 -0.57 0.41 5.34
CA ALA A 161 -1.13 0.54 4.00
C ALA A 161 -0.14 1.16 3.01
N ILE A 162 0.55 2.24 3.42
CA ILE A 162 1.46 2.97 2.54
C ILE A 162 2.77 2.19 2.33
N ALA A 163 3.31 1.58 3.39
CA ALA A 163 4.51 0.78 3.28
C ALA A 163 4.35 -0.47 2.39
N ASN A 164 3.14 -1.03 2.36
CA ASN A 164 2.81 -2.21 1.57
C ASN A 164 2.13 -1.88 0.22
N ALA A 165 1.97 -0.60 -0.11
CA ALA A 165 1.33 -0.17 -1.35
C ALA A 165 2.26 -0.39 -2.55
N SER A 166 1.76 -1.08 -3.56
CA SER A 166 2.46 -1.31 -4.82
C SER A 166 1.48 -1.69 -5.91
N ASP A 167 1.64 -1.13 -7.12
CA ASP A 167 0.86 -1.48 -8.31
C ASP A 167 -0.68 -1.39 -8.13
N GLY A 168 -1.15 -0.43 -7.32
CA GLY A 168 -2.59 -0.24 -7.05
C GLY A 168 -3.16 -1.20 -6.00
N TYR A 169 -2.30 -1.92 -5.29
CA TYR A 169 -2.69 -2.85 -4.23
C TYR A 169 -1.90 -2.64 -2.95
N VAL A 170 -2.54 -2.84 -1.81
CA VAL A 170 -1.88 -3.14 -0.54
C VAL A 170 -1.99 -4.63 -0.31
N THR A 171 -0.86 -5.32 -0.10
CA THR A 171 -0.85 -6.76 0.21
C THR A 171 -0.41 -6.99 1.64
N ALA A 172 -1.13 -7.85 2.36
CA ALA A 172 -0.84 -8.22 3.73
C ALA A 172 -1.05 -9.72 3.95
N LYS A 173 -0.23 -10.30 4.82
CA LYS A 173 -0.38 -11.70 5.25
C LYS A 173 -0.69 -11.77 6.73
N GLY A 174 -1.62 -12.63 7.07
CA GLY A 174 -2.05 -12.94 8.42
C GLY A 174 -1.84 -14.42 8.70
N PHE A 175 -1.85 -14.78 9.98
CA PHE A 175 -1.65 -16.14 10.42
C PHE A 175 -2.65 -16.49 11.52
N ASN A 176 -3.13 -17.73 11.49
CA ASN A 176 -3.93 -18.29 12.58
C ASN A 176 -3.02 -18.87 13.68
N SER A 177 -3.62 -19.43 14.74
CA SER A 177 -2.89 -20.03 15.86
C SER A 177 -2.07 -21.28 15.47
N ALA A 178 -2.46 -21.97 14.40
CA ALA A 178 -1.75 -23.11 13.83
C ALA A 178 -0.57 -22.71 12.92
N GLY A 179 -0.45 -21.42 12.58
CA GLY A 179 0.59 -20.88 11.70
C GLY A 179 0.23 -20.92 10.21
N ASP A 180 -1.01 -21.26 9.86
CA ASP A 180 -1.49 -21.22 8.49
C ASP A 180 -1.76 -19.78 8.06
N SER A 181 -1.37 -19.45 6.83
CA SER A 181 -1.46 -18.09 6.32
C SER A 181 -2.75 -17.80 5.59
N THR A 182 -3.17 -16.53 5.63
CA THR A 182 -4.20 -15.94 4.77
C THR A 182 -3.63 -14.67 4.15
N GLU A 183 -3.99 -14.37 2.90
CA GLU A 183 -3.55 -13.15 2.21
C GLU A 183 -4.72 -12.19 1.95
N LEU A 184 -4.58 -10.99 2.48
CA LEU A 184 -5.44 -9.84 2.22
C LEU A 184 -4.81 -8.99 1.12
N ARG A 185 -5.58 -8.68 0.07
CA ARG A 185 -5.24 -7.64 -0.91
C ARG A 185 -6.30 -6.55 -0.91
N ILE A 186 -5.87 -5.30 -0.84
CA ILE A 186 -6.75 -4.13 -0.89
C ILE A 186 -6.43 -3.36 -2.16
N LYS A 187 -7.38 -3.31 -3.09
CA LYS A 187 -7.25 -2.52 -4.31
C LYS A 187 -7.56 -1.06 -4.01
N TYR A 188 -6.74 -0.14 -4.51
CA TYR A 188 -6.97 1.29 -4.40
C TYR A 188 -6.79 2.02 -5.73
N ASP A 189 -7.49 3.16 -5.88
CA ASP A 189 -7.25 4.13 -6.93
C ASP A 189 -6.50 5.34 -6.38
N LEU A 190 -5.57 5.88 -7.18
CA LEU A 190 -4.86 7.10 -6.85
C LEU A 190 -5.66 8.34 -7.27
N ARG A 191 -5.86 9.29 -6.35
CA ARG A 191 -6.59 10.54 -6.61
C ARG A 191 -5.94 11.72 -5.91
N LYS A 192 -6.14 12.93 -6.44
CA LYS A 192 -5.84 14.17 -5.71
C LYS A 192 -6.95 14.47 -4.70
N VAL A 193 -6.55 14.97 -3.54
CA VAL A 193 -7.46 15.60 -2.57
C VAL A 193 -7.37 17.11 -2.80
N TYR A 194 -8.52 17.74 -3.06
CA TYR A 194 -8.62 19.19 -3.29
C TYR A 194 -9.09 19.91 -2.04
#